data_AF-V5G7W9-F1
#
_entry.id   AF-V5G7W9-F1
#
_cell.length_a   1.000
_cell.length_b   1.000
_cell.length_c   1.000
_cell.angle_alpha   90.00
_cell.angle_beta   90.00
_cell.angle_gamma   90.00
#
_symmetry.space_group_name_H-M   'P 1'
#
loop_
_entity.id
_entity.type
_entity.pdbx_description
1 polymer ?
#
loop_
_entity_poly.entity_id
_entity_poly.type
_entity_poly.pdbx_seq_one_letter_code
_entity_poly.pdbx_strand_id
1 'polypeptide(L)'
;PLLPLLWQKFFTLYLARLPSCGAADTACVGDKFFDGLVNFSLLKRIKRRLQENVDYFQGKLDIKDEDNDELGRKNFYSACHKVFRAFSLWLEEPRLQESNVLLKNLPPQYEPALLSFIMQGNEFPWYDYLDYEKLKKEQQTCIRTWRVANFRERTNVNQPLLNPGSRIESSDPKERILRRLASYDAPKPPPPMGNFAPMLPRIDMSCKEDMFKGLDQCFKILKQFAHNYTLRLSEQKALDCSYQELIPQLYRSVLNKVKKKVPCKGRNQAVHCSGAAVIILEMQEARINERIDHQVQTNRNAYEPLLAKTLQSPPLNLLTASVTVQHTVKVLQSQLKCNPSTAELGVELFYYILSLLNEETNAYLPTRTLFTICLEKLGQSHICGVEYEMPRLLQTILKEQNLGVYLA
;
A
#
# COMPACT_ATOMS: atom_id res chain seq x y z
N PRO A 1 3.60 -18.48 -16.80
CA PRO A 1 3.67 -19.52 -15.74
C PRO A 1 3.15 -19.04 -14.37
N LEU A 2 3.30 -17.75 -14.04
CA LEU A 2 2.89 -17.17 -12.74
C LEU A 2 1.41 -16.74 -12.65
N LEU A 3 0.60 -17.06 -13.66
CA LEU A 3 -0.78 -16.58 -13.78
C LEU A 3 -1.68 -17.00 -12.59
N PRO A 4 -1.60 -18.21 -12.02
CA PRO A 4 -2.38 -18.58 -10.83
C PRO A 4 -2.15 -17.63 -9.65
N LEU A 5 -0.91 -17.15 -9.45
CA LEU A 5 -0.59 -16.23 -8.36
C LEU A 5 -1.17 -14.84 -8.59
N LEU A 6 -1.26 -14.39 -9.84
CA LEU A 6 -1.93 -13.14 -10.19
C LEU A 6 -3.41 -13.21 -9.87
N TRP A 7 -4.06 -14.34 -10.16
CA TRP A 7 -5.46 -14.57 -9.82
C TRP A 7 -5.68 -14.73 -8.32
N GLN A 8 -4.80 -15.44 -7.62
CA GLN A 8 -4.80 -15.51 -6.16
C GLN A 8 -4.83 -14.10 -5.57
N LYS A 9 -3.85 -13.25 -5.95
CA LYS A 9 -3.76 -11.87 -5.46
C LYS A 9 -4.98 -11.04 -5.86
N PHE A 10 -5.49 -11.20 -7.09
CA PHE A 10 -6.71 -10.55 -7.53
C PHE A 10 -7.89 -10.89 -6.62
N PHE A 11 -8.12 -12.18 -6.32
CA PHE A 11 -9.24 -12.59 -5.47
C PHE A 11 -9.07 -12.18 -4.01
N THR A 12 -7.84 -12.15 -3.48
CA THR A 12 -7.56 -11.57 -2.15
C THR A 12 -8.01 -10.11 -2.06
N LEU A 13 -7.82 -9.33 -3.13
CA LEU A 13 -8.28 -7.94 -3.19
C LEU A 13 -9.78 -7.82 -3.51
N TYR A 14 -10.28 -8.63 -4.44
CA TYR A 14 -11.66 -8.61 -4.89
C TYR A 14 -12.65 -8.98 -3.78
N LEU A 15 -12.29 -9.97 -2.95
CA LEU A 15 -13.08 -10.44 -1.80
C LEU A 15 -12.61 -9.82 -0.48
N ALA A 16 -11.73 -8.80 -0.52
CA ALA A 16 -11.31 -8.09 0.69
C ALA A 16 -12.53 -7.42 1.33
N ARG A 17 -12.69 -7.65 2.64
CA ARG A 17 -13.72 -7.01 3.45
C ARG A 17 -13.12 -5.76 4.09
N LEU A 18 -13.73 -4.60 3.82
CA LEU A 18 -13.34 -3.37 4.50
C LEU A 18 -13.90 -3.38 5.92
N PRO A 19 -13.09 -3.08 6.96
CA PRO A 19 -13.61 -2.91 8.30
C PRO A 19 -14.53 -1.67 8.31
N SER A 20 -15.84 -1.87 8.42
CA SER A 20 -16.79 -0.78 8.58
C SER A 20 -16.75 -0.26 10.02
N CYS A 21 -16.76 1.06 10.19
CA CYS A 21 -16.95 1.70 11.48
C CYS A 21 -18.45 1.66 11.83
N GLY A 22 -18.96 0.48 12.20
CA GLY A 22 -20.36 0.27 12.61
C GLY A 22 -20.91 -1.12 12.26
N ALA A 23 -22.01 -1.51 12.92
CA ALA A 23 -22.66 -2.82 12.80
C ALA A 23 -23.42 -3.07 11.48
N ALA A 24 -23.15 -2.30 10.42
CA ALA A 24 -23.75 -2.49 9.10
C ALA A 24 -22.73 -3.14 8.14
N ASP A 25 -23.23 -4.09 7.36
CA ASP A 25 -22.55 -5.07 6.52
C ASP A 25 -21.17 -4.67 5.96
N THR A 26 -20.19 -5.55 6.16
CA THR A 26 -18.89 -5.49 5.49
C THR A 26 -19.08 -5.80 4.01
N ALA A 27 -19.25 -4.77 3.17
CA ALA A 27 -19.26 -4.94 1.73
C ALA A 27 -17.85 -5.33 1.22
N CYS A 28 -17.78 -6.27 0.29
CA CYS A 28 -16.52 -6.62 -0.39
C CYS A 28 -16.16 -5.56 -1.44
N VAL A 29 -14.86 -5.35 -1.67
CA VAL A 29 -14.34 -4.38 -2.65
C VAL A 29 -14.85 -4.66 -4.06
N GLY A 30 -15.01 -5.93 -4.42
CA GLY A 30 -15.35 -6.39 -5.76
C GLY A 30 -16.65 -5.83 -6.33
N ASP A 31 -17.74 -5.86 -5.55
CA ASP A 31 -19.06 -5.37 -6.01
C ASP A 31 -18.99 -3.89 -6.41
N LYS A 32 -18.46 -3.08 -5.48
CA LYS A 32 -18.37 -1.63 -5.62
C LYS A 32 -17.41 -1.20 -6.72
N PHE A 33 -16.33 -1.95 -6.92
CA PHE A 33 -15.36 -1.61 -7.96
C PHE A 33 -15.96 -1.74 -9.38
N PHE A 34 -16.85 -2.69 -9.61
CA PHE A 34 -17.42 -2.97 -10.93
C PHE A 34 -18.81 -2.38 -11.19
N ASP A 35 -19.40 -1.66 -10.23
CA ASP A 35 -20.74 -1.03 -10.30
C ASP A 35 -20.85 0.06 -11.40
N GLY A 36 -19.72 0.54 -11.95
CA GLY A 36 -19.67 1.54 -13.02
C GLY A 36 -19.57 0.97 -14.45
N LEU A 37 -20.18 1.67 -15.43
CA LEU A 37 -20.18 1.30 -16.86
C LEU A 37 -18.77 1.03 -17.44
N VAL A 38 -17.76 1.81 -17.03
CA VAL A 38 -16.37 1.66 -17.48
C VAL A 38 -15.77 0.37 -16.96
N ASN A 39 -15.89 0.11 -15.65
CA ASN A 39 -15.31 -1.06 -15.01
C ASN A 39 -16.05 -2.34 -15.38
N PHE A 40 -17.36 -2.28 -15.64
CA PHE A 40 -18.13 -3.42 -16.14
C PHE A 40 -17.57 -3.99 -17.47
N SER A 41 -17.06 -3.12 -18.36
CA SER A 41 -16.40 -3.57 -19.60
C SER A 41 -15.11 -4.35 -19.33
N LEU A 42 -14.37 -3.97 -18.27
CA LEU A 42 -13.18 -4.67 -17.81
C LEU A 42 -13.56 -6.04 -17.20
N LEU A 43 -14.62 -6.11 -16.40
CA LEU A 43 -15.13 -7.38 -15.84
C LEU A 43 -15.42 -8.41 -16.94
N LYS A 44 -16.05 -7.98 -18.05
CA LYS A 44 -16.28 -8.87 -19.21
C LYS A 44 -14.98 -9.40 -19.81
N ARG A 45 -13.94 -8.56 -19.92
CA ARG A 45 -12.62 -8.98 -20.42
C ARG A 45 -11.94 -9.96 -19.46
N ILE A 46 -12.03 -9.70 -18.15
CA ILE A 46 -11.51 -10.56 -17.08
C ILE A 46 -12.17 -11.94 -17.15
N LYS A 47 -13.51 -11.99 -17.21
CA LYS A 47 -14.27 -13.23 -17.37
C LYS A 47 -13.85 -14.02 -18.61
N ARG A 48 -13.74 -13.36 -19.78
CA ARG A 48 -13.29 -14.00 -21.01
C ARG A 48 -11.88 -14.59 -20.87
N ARG A 49 -10.94 -13.84 -20.30
CA ARG A 49 -9.57 -14.32 -20.06
C ARG A 49 -9.55 -15.52 -19.13
N LEU A 50 -10.41 -15.55 -18.12
CA LEU A 50 -10.48 -16.66 -17.19
C LEU A 50 -11.03 -17.92 -17.87
N GLN A 51 -12.07 -17.77 -18.70
CA GLN A 51 -12.59 -18.86 -19.53
C GLN A 51 -11.55 -19.42 -20.50
N GLU A 52 -10.78 -18.56 -21.19
CA GLU A 52 -9.67 -18.99 -22.06
C GLU A 52 -8.66 -19.89 -21.32
N ASN A 53 -8.42 -19.67 -20.03
CA ASN A 53 -7.54 -20.52 -19.22
C ASN A 53 -8.19 -21.84 -18.84
N VAL A 54 -9.48 -21.83 -18.48
CA VAL A 54 -10.25 -23.06 -18.23
C VAL A 54 -10.21 -23.95 -19.47
N ASP A 55 -10.52 -23.38 -20.64
CA ASP A 55 -10.52 -24.09 -21.93
C ASP A 55 -9.12 -24.62 -22.29
N TYR A 56 -8.06 -23.85 -22.00
CA TYR A 56 -6.69 -24.29 -22.20
C TYR A 56 -6.34 -25.55 -21.38
N PHE A 57 -6.65 -25.55 -20.08
CA PHE A 57 -6.34 -26.70 -19.23
C PHE A 57 -7.26 -27.89 -19.51
N GLN A 58 -8.53 -27.65 -19.86
CA GLN A 58 -9.44 -28.68 -20.33
C GLN A 58 -8.92 -29.33 -21.62
N GLY A 59 -8.51 -28.53 -22.60
CA GLY A 59 -7.91 -29.01 -23.84
C GLY A 59 -6.62 -29.82 -23.62
N LYS A 60 -5.85 -29.53 -22.56
CA LYS A 60 -4.68 -30.34 -22.16
C LYS A 60 -5.04 -31.68 -21.50
N LEU A 61 -6.23 -31.79 -20.92
CA LEU A 61 -6.74 -33.03 -20.32
C LEU A 61 -7.42 -33.94 -21.35
N ASP A 62 -7.97 -33.35 -22.41
CA ASP A 62 -8.70 -34.07 -23.48
C ASP A 62 -7.78 -34.74 -24.51
N ILE A 63 -6.47 -34.46 -24.48
CA ILE A 63 -5.47 -35.13 -25.32
C ILE A 63 -5.40 -36.60 -24.89
N LYS A 64 -5.60 -37.51 -25.85
CA LYS A 64 -5.53 -38.96 -25.63
C LYS A 64 -4.14 -39.35 -25.12
N ASP A 65 -4.09 -40.34 -24.24
CA ASP A 65 -2.84 -40.76 -23.59
C ASP A 65 -1.78 -41.28 -24.59
N GLU A 66 -2.20 -41.77 -25.76
CA GLU A 66 -1.32 -42.21 -26.86
C GLU A 66 -0.61 -41.04 -27.59
N ASP A 67 -1.22 -39.85 -27.58
CA ASP A 67 -0.73 -38.64 -28.26
C ASP A 67 -0.09 -37.64 -27.28
N ASN A 68 0.02 -38.00 -25.99
CA ASN A 68 0.41 -37.09 -24.93
C ASN A 68 1.84 -37.33 -24.42
N ASP A 69 2.80 -36.63 -25.01
CA ASP A 69 4.20 -36.57 -24.55
C ASP A 69 4.34 -36.07 -23.09
N GLU A 70 3.28 -35.52 -22.50
CA GLU A 70 3.22 -34.95 -21.15
C GLU A 70 2.32 -35.74 -20.18
N LEU A 71 2.16 -37.07 -20.37
CA LEU A 71 1.29 -37.92 -19.55
C LEU A 71 1.53 -37.76 -18.03
N GLY A 72 2.79 -37.61 -17.60
CA GLY A 72 3.16 -37.36 -16.20
C GLY A 72 2.66 -36.02 -15.62
N ARG A 73 2.17 -35.11 -16.47
CA ARG A 73 1.69 -33.76 -16.09
C ARG A 73 0.16 -33.68 -16.03
N LYS A 74 -0.56 -34.75 -16.34
CA LYS A 74 -2.03 -34.79 -16.33
C LYS A 74 -2.62 -34.38 -14.98
N ASN A 75 -1.99 -34.80 -13.87
CA ASN A 75 -2.39 -34.41 -12.52
C ASN A 75 -2.25 -32.90 -12.27
N PHE A 76 -1.15 -32.31 -12.75
CA PHE A 76 -0.93 -30.87 -12.67
C PHE A 76 -1.98 -30.10 -13.49
N TYR A 77 -2.22 -30.51 -14.74
CA TYR A 77 -3.27 -29.89 -15.57
C TYR A 77 -4.67 -30.03 -14.96
N SER A 78 -4.96 -31.16 -14.30
CA SER A 78 -6.20 -31.37 -13.58
C SER A 78 -6.34 -30.41 -12.39
N ALA A 79 -5.28 -30.25 -11.60
CA ALA A 79 -5.25 -29.33 -10.47
C ALA A 79 -5.43 -27.86 -10.93
N CYS A 80 -4.71 -27.44 -11.97
CA CYS A 80 -4.89 -26.11 -12.56
C CYS A 80 -6.30 -25.92 -13.11
N HIS A 81 -6.84 -26.88 -13.86
CA HIS A 81 -8.20 -26.80 -14.40
C HIS A 81 -9.24 -26.58 -13.28
N LYS A 82 -9.15 -27.34 -12.18
CA LYS A 82 -10.04 -27.20 -11.02
C LYS A 82 -9.97 -25.79 -10.43
N VAL A 83 -8.77 -25.26 -10.20
CA VAL A 83 -8.60 -23.92 -9.62
C VAL A 83 -9.07 -22.80 -10.55
N PHE A 84 -8.75 -22.86 -11.84
CA PHE A 84 -9.24 -21.86 -12.79
C PHE A 84 -10.75 -21.90 -12.97
N ARG A 85 -11.36 -23.09 -12.87
CA ARG A 85 -12.82 -23.23 -12.84
C ARG A 85 -13.41 -22.65 -11.56
N ALA A 86 -12.79 -22.89 -10.41
CA ALA A 86 -13.21 -22.29 -9.14
C ALA A 86 -13.14 -20.75 -9.20
N PHE A 87 -12.05 -20.19 -9.74
CA PHE A 87 -11.93 -18.75 -9.99
C PHE A 87 -13.08 -18.20 -10.83
N SER A 88 -13.48 -18.89 -11.91
CA SER A 88 -14.62 -18.46 -12.72
C SER A 88 -15.88 -18.39 -11.88
N LEU A 89 -16.14 -19.42 -11.08
CA LEU A 89 -17.29 -19.46 -10.20
C LEU A 89 -17.24 -18.36 -9.12
N TRP A 90 -16.07 -18.06 -8.57
CA TRP A 90 -15.91 -17.01 -7.56
C TRP A 90 -16.20 -15.61 -8.10
N LEU A 91 -15.89 -15.37 -9.38
CA LEU A 91 -16.15 -14.10 -10.04
C LEU A 91 -17.63 -13.92 -10.41
N GLU A 92 -18.38 -15.01 -10.51
CA GLU A 92 -19.78 -14.99 -10.95
C GLU A 92 -20.79 -15.12 -9.81
N GLU A 93 -20.39 -15.63 -8.65
CA GLU A 93 -21.26 -15.84 -7.50
C GLU A 93 -21.35 -14.58 -6.62
N PRO A 94 -22.43 -13.78 -6.72
CA PRO A 94 -22.55 -12.52 -5.98
C PRO A 94 -22.65 -12.76 -4.47
N ARG A 95 -23.20 -13.92 -4.07
CA ARG A 95 -23.33 -14.28 -2.65
C ARG A 95 -21.99 -14.30 -1.95
N LEU A 96 -20.88 -14.63 -2.62
CA LEU A 96 -19.55 -14.62 -2.00
C LEU A 96 -19.13 -13.24 -1.46
N GLN A 97 -19.79 -12.18 -1.92
CA GLN A 97 -19.53 -10.81 -1.50
C GLN A 97 -20.38 -10.40 -0.28
N GLU A 98 -21.38 -11.20 0.11
CA GLU A 98 -22.25 -10.96 1.27
C GLU A 98 -21.54 -11.33 2.58
N SER A 99 -21.99 -10.74 3.70
CA SER A 99 -21.38 -10.88 5.02
C SER A 99 -21.54 -12.29 5.63
N ASN A 100 -22.59 -13.02 5.25
CA ASN A 100 -23.13 -14.23 5.88
C ASN A 100 -22.86 -15.56 5.11
N VAL A 101 -21.84 -15.60 4.25
CA VAL A 101 -21.52 -16.80 3.45
C VAL A 101 -21.01 -17.95 4.31
N LEU A 102 -21.79 -19.03 4.37
CA LEU A 102 -21.35 -20.30 4.97
C LEU A 102 -20.52 -21.11 3.96
N LEU A 103 -19.19 -20.95 4.01
CA LEU A 103 -18.25 -21.64 3.12
C LEU A 103 -18.41 -23.17 3.08
N LYS A 104 -18.86 -23.78 4.18
CA LYS A 104 -19.06 -25.24 4.30
C LYS A 104 -20.20 -25.78 3.41
N ASN A 105 -21.10 -24.92 2.96
CA ASN A 105 -22.25 -25.32 2.14
C ASN A 105 -21.99 -25.14 0.62
N LEU A 106 -20.80 -24.67 0.24
CA LEU A 106 -20.46 -24.48 -1.16
C LEU A 106 -20.16 -25.81 -1.85
N PRO A 107 -20.63 -26.02 -3.09
CA PRO A 107 -20.28 -27.20 -3.87
C PRO A 107 -18.76 -27.36 -4.03
N PRO A 108 -18.21 -28.59 -4.10
CA PRO A 108 -16.77 -28.85 -4.17
C PRO A 108 -16.03 -28.12 -5.30
N GLN A 109 -16.72 -27.87 -6.43
CA GLN A 109 -16.22 -27.10 -7.57
C GLN A 109 -15.80 -25.65 -7.24
N TYR A 110 -16.26 -25.10 -6.11
CA TYR A 110 -15.84 -23.80 -5.60
C TYR A 110 -14.52 -23.85 -4.82
N GLU A 111 -13.92 -25.02 -4.61
CA GLU A 111 -12.69 -25.17 -3.83
C GLU A 111 -12.73 -24.40 -2.49
N PRO A 112 -13.69 -24.72 -1.59
CA PRO A 112 -13.98 -23.91 -0.40
C PRO A 112 -12.78 -23.76 0.55
N ALA A 113 -11.84 -24.72 0.55
CA ALA A 113 -10.61 -24.62 1.31
C ALA A 113 -9.73 -23.46 0.80
N LEU A 114 -9.51 -23.37 -0.51
CA LEU A 114 -8.73 -22.29 -1.13
C LEU A 114 -9.43 -20.93 -0.96
N LEU A 115 -10.76 -20.92 -1.14
CA LEU A 115 -11.56 -19.71 -0.93
C LEU A 115 -11.45 -19.21 0.51
N SER A 116 -11.41 -20.11 1.50
CA SER A 116 -11.24 -19.72 2.90
C SER A 116 -9.90 -19.02 3.16
N PHE A 117 -8.80 -19.48 2.54
CA PHE A 117 -7.51 -18.79 2.60
C PHE A 117 -7.56 -17.39 1.99
N ILE A 118 -8.24 -17.23 0.86
CA ILE A 118 -8.44 -15.92 0.21
C ILE A 118 -9.20 -14.97 1.14
N MET A 119 -10.33 -15.41 1.71
CA MET A 119 -11.17 -14.57 2.57
C MET A 119 -10.51 -14.21 3.91
N GLN A 120 -9.58 -15.05 4.38
CA GLN A 120 -8.77 -14.78 5.58
C GLN A 120 -7.57 -13.85 5.30
N GLY A 121 -7.38 -13.41 4.04
CA GLY A 121 -6.24 -12.56 3.68
C GLY A 121 -4.90 -13.30 3.70
N ASN A 122 -4.89 -14.61 3.49
CA ASN A 122 -3.66 -15.39 3.46
C ASN A 122 -2.84 -15.04 2.20
N GLU A 123 -1.62 -14.54 2.41
CA GLU A 123 -0.71 -14.13 1.33
C GLU A 123 0.25 -15.24 0.86
N PHE A 124 0.16 -16.45 1.41
CA PHE A 124 1.06 -17.55 1.05
C PHE A 124 0.84 -17.98 -0.42
N PRO A 125 1.84 -17.89 -1.29
CA PRO A 125 1.66 -18.18 -2.72
C PRO A 125 1.32 -19.66 -2.97
N TRP A 126 0.35 -19.92 -3.84
CA TRP A 126 -0.03 -21.29 -4.20
C TRP A 126 0.90 -21.90 -5.25
N TYR A 127 2.08 -22.28 -4.77
CA TYR A 127 3.17 -22.88 -5.53
C TYR A 127 2.78 -24.15 -6.30
N ASP A 128 1.81 -24.92 -5.79
CA ASP A 128 1.36 -26.18 -6.40
C ASP A 128 0.76 -26.02 -7.80
N TYR A 129 0.29 -24.81 -8.14
CA TYR A 129 -0.28 -24.50 -9.45
C TYR A 129 0.74 -23.87 -10.42
N LEU A 130 2.03 -23.79 -10.05
CA LEU A 130 3.07 -23.25 -10.91
C LEU A 130 3.74 -24.32 -11.76
N ASP A 131 3.95 -23.98 -13.04
CA ASP A 131 4.76 -24.77 -13.95
C ASP A 131 6.25 -24.45 -13.75
N TYR A 132 6.90 -25.19 -12.84
CA TYR A 132 8.32 -25.03 -12.50
C TYR A 132 9.26 -25.32 -13.67
N GLU A 133 8.94 -26.29 -14.52
CA GLU A 133 9.76 -26.62 -15.69
C GLU A 133 9.74 -25.48 -16.70
N LYS A 134 8.56 -24.90 -16.95
CA LYS A 134 8.45 -23.71 -17.80
C LYS A 134 9.14 -22.51 -17.18
N LEU A 135 9.02 -22.29 -15.86
CA LEU A 135 9.73 -21.22 -15.16
C LEU A 135 11.24 -21.34 -15.31
N LYS A 136 11.78 -22.54 -15.12
CA LYS A 136 13.22 -22.81 -15.28
C LYS A 136 13.69 -22.53 -16.70
N LYS A 137 12.94 -22.95 -17.72
CA LYS A 137 13.23 -22.65 -19.14
C LYS A 137 13.18 -21.14 -19.43
N GLU A 138 12.18 -20.43 -18.92
CA GLU A 138 12.07 -18.97 -19.07
C GLU A 138 13.22 -18.25 -18.36
N GLN A 139 13.58 -18.66 -17.14
CA GLN A 139 14.74 -18.11 -16.41
C GLN A 139 16.05 -18.34 -17.16
N GLN A 140 16.29 -19.56 -17.66
CA GLN A 140 17.47 -19.86 -18.49
C GLN A 140 17.49 -19.00 -19.75
N THR A 141 16.34 -18.79 -20.38
CA THR A 141 16.22 -17.92 -21.55
C THR A 141 16.55 -16.47 -21.20
N CYS A 142 16.01 -15.93 -20.12
CA CYS A 142 16.30 -14.57 -19.65
C CYS A 142 17.78 -14.40 -19.28
N ILE A 143 18.38 -15.37 -18.59
CA ILE A 143 19.81 -15.37 -18.26
C ILE A 143 20.64 -15.36 -19.55
N ARG A 144 20.29 -16.20 -20.52
CA ARG A 144 20.98 -16.23 -21.83
C ARG A 144 20.83 -14.89 -22.55
N THR A 145 19.63 -14.32 -22.62
CA THR A 145 19.39 -13.00 -23.21
C THR A 145 20.22 -11.92 -22.53
N TRP A 146 20.28 -11.93 -21.20
CA TRP A 146 21.13 -11.00 -20.44
C TRP A 146 22.62 -11.22 -20.74
N ARG A 147 23.10 -12.47 -20.80
CA ARG A 147 24.50 -12.79 -21.16
C ARG A 147 24.84 -12.30 -22.56
N VAL A 148 23.95 -12.51 -23.52
CA VAL A 148 24.08 -12.01 -24.88
C VAL A 148 24.15 -10.49 -24.89
N ALA A 149 23.20 -9.79 -24.25
CA ALA A 149 23.16 -8.33 -24.18
C ALA A 149 24.39 -7.71 -23.48
N ASN A 150 25.07 -8.47 -22.60
CA ASN A 150 26.28 -8.03 -21.89
C ASN A 150 27.56 -8.61 -22.49
N PHE A 151 27.52 -9.12 -23.73
CA PHE A 151 28.67 -9.68 -24.45
C PHE A 151 29.39 -10.82 -23.72
N ARG A 152 28.71 -11.51 -22.80
CA ARG A 152 29.25 -12.65 -22.03
C ARG A 152 29.11 -13.98 -22.74
N GLU A 153 28.33 -14.03 -23.83
CA GLU A 153 28.10 -15.22 -24.64
C GLU A 153 28.16 -14.82 -26.12
N ARG A 154 28.91 -15.58 -26.94
CA ARG A 154 29.07 -15.27 -28.37
C ARG A 154 27.84 -15.76 -29.14
N THR A 155 27.05 -14.83 -29.64
CA THR A 155 25.97 -15.10 -30.60
C THR A 155 26.14 -14.21 -31.83
N ASN A 156 25.51 -14.55 -32.96
CA ASN A 156 25.59 -13.77 -34.20
C ASN A 156 25.06 -12.32 -34.06
N VAL A 157 24.39 -11.99 -32.95
CA VAL A 157 23.91 -10.64 -32.60
C VAL A 157 24.99 -9.80 -31.90
N ASN A 158 26.04 -10.46 -31.39
CA ASN A 158 27.20 -9.85 -30.73
C ASN A 158 28.40 -9.72 -31.68
N GLN A 159 28.15 -9.65 -32.99
CA GLN A 159 29.21 -9.22 -33.89
C GLN A 159 29.46 -7.74 -33.59
N PRO A 160 30.72 -7.33 -33.34
CA PRO A 160 31.02 -5.91 -33.32
C PRO A 160 30.49 -5.33 -34.63
N LEU A 161 29.73 -4.23 -34.54
CA LEU A 161 29.33 -3.46 -35.71
C LEU A 161 30.58 -3.31 -36.59
N LEU A 162 30.46 -3.65 -37.88
CA LEU A 162 31.53 -3.44 -38.86
C LEU A 162 32.15 -2.08 -38.59
N ASN A 163 33.40 -2.08 -38.11
CA ASN A 163 34.10 -0.86 -37.73
C ASN A 163 33.94 0.15 -38.88
N PRO A 164 33.35 1.34 -38.65
CA PRO A 164 33.27 2.37 -39.69
C PRO A 164 34.65 2.84 -40.14
N GLY A 165 35.70 2.50 -39.38
CA GLY A 165 37.10 2.81 -39.63
C GLY A 165 37.84 1.82 -40.54
N SER A 166 37.24 1.33 -41.63
CA SER A 166 38.02 0.68 -42.71
C SER A 166 38.91 1.67 -43.49
N ARG A 167 39.07 2.91 -43.02
CA ARG A 167 39.98 3.89 -43.61
C ARG A 167 41.25 3.98 -42.76
N ILE A 168 42.24 3.20 -43.19
CA ILE A 168 43.67 3.33 -42.89
C ILE A 168 44.02 3.01 -41.42
N GLU A 169 44.25 1.73 -41.13
CA GLU A 169 44.88 1.32 -39.86
C GLU A 169 46.35 1.74 -39.84
N SER A 170 46.81 2.30 -38.72
CA SER A 170 48.23 2.61 -38.51
C SER A 170 49.08 1.33 -38.60
N SER A 171 50.24 1.44 -39.25
CA SER A 171 51.22 0.35 -39.33
C SER A 171 51.78 0.01 -37.94
N ASP A 172 51.84 0.98 -37.02
CA ASP A 172 52.29 0.77 -35.65
C ASP A 172 51.22 0.00 -34.83
N PRO A 173 51.54 -1.21 -34.33
CA PRO A 173 50.63 -1.98 -33.50
C PRO A 173 50.23 -1.27 -32.20
N LYS A 174 51.10 -0.46 -31.59
CA LYS A 174 50.74 0.28 -30.36
C LYS A 174 49.64 1.29 -30.62
N GLU A 175 49.81 2.10 -31.65
CA GLU A 175 48.85 3.14 -32.01
C GLU A 175 47.49 2.55 -32.41
N ARG A 176 47.50 1.40 -33.09
CA ARG A 176 46.30 0.66 -33.48
C ARG A 176 45.52 0.13 -32.27
N ILE A 177 46.23 -0.41 -31.28
CA ILE A 177 45.63 -0.89 -30.03
C ILE A 177 45.03 0.29 -29.26
N LEU A 178 45.75 1.40 -29.12
CA LEU A 178 45.27 2.58 -28.40
C LEU A 178 44.04 3.21 -29.09
N ARG A 179 44.03 3.32 -30.43
CA ARG A 179 42.85 3.80 -31.17
C ARG A 179 41.62 2.91 -30.98
N ARG A 180 41.81 1.58 -31.00
CA ARG A 180 40.71 0.63 -30.74
C ARG A 180 40.21 0.75 -29.30
N LEU A 181 41.10 0.84 -28.33
CA LEU A 181 40.73 1.02 -26.91
C LEU A 181 39.96 2.34 -26.69
N ALA A 182 40.33 3.41 -27.38
CA ALA A 182 39.66 4.71 -27.32
C ALA A 182 38.30 4.74 -28.04
N SER A 183 38.00 3.75 -28.89
CA SER A 183 36.71 3.66 -29.60
C SER A 183 35.60 2.98 -28.78
N TYR A 184 35.94 2.33 -27.67
CA TYR A 184 34.96 1.78 -26.74
C TYR A 184 34.52 2.84 -25.73
N ASP A 185 33.27 2.74 -25.28
CA ASP A 185 32.78 3.57 -24.18
C ASP A 185 33.67 3.41 -22.94
N ALA A 186 34.00 4.53 -22.28
CA ALA A 186 34.77 4.52 -21.06
C ALA A 186 34.05 3.69 -19.97
N PRO A 187 34.77 2.87 -19.17
CA PRO A 187 34.16 2.16 -18.06
C PRO A 187 33.42 3.13 -17.14
N LYS A 188 32.14 2.87 -16.87
CA LYS A 188 31.40 3.66 -15.87
C LYS A 188 32.10 3.52 -14.52
N PRO A 189 32.23 4.62 -13.74
CA PRO A 189 32.81 4.54 -12.41
C PRO A 189 32.03 3.55 -11.54
N PRO A 190 32.68 2.91 -10.55
CA PRO A 190 31.98 2.07 -9.60
C PRO A 190 30.84 2.86 -8.93
N PRO A 191 29.69 2.22 -8.66
CA PRO A 191 28.61 2.90 -7.95
C PRO A 191 29.13 3.42 -6.61
N PRO A 192 28.82 4.68 -6.24
CA PRO A 192 29.29 5.25 -4.99
C PRO A 192 28.74 4.42 -3.82
N MET A 193 29.63 3.69 -3.14
CA MET A 193 29.31 3.02 -1.88
C MET A 193 29.35 4.06 -0.77
N GLY A 194 28.20 4.69 -0.49
CA GLY A 194 28.03 5.48 0.71
C GLY A 194 27.80 4.55 1.91
N ASN A 195 28.53 4.75 3.00
CA ASN A 195 28.07 4.26 4.31
C ASN A 195 26.86 5.12 4.70
N PHE A 196 25.65 4.65 4.36
CA PHE A 196 24.40 5.36 4.63
C PHE A 196 23.89 5.18 6.07
N ALA A 197 24.70 4.64 6.97
CA ALA A 197 24.32 4.55 8.38
C ALA A 197 24.23 5.98 8.94
N PRO A 198 23.05 6.46 9.38
CA PRO A 198 22.92 7.79 9.94
C PRO A 198 23.86 7.91 11.15
N MET A 199 24.76 8.89 11.12
CA MET A 199 25.67 9.15 12.23
C MET A 199 24.85 9.61 13.42
N LEU A 200 24.71 8.74 14.42
CA LEU A 200 24.03 9.11 15.66
C LEU A 200 24.88 10.13 16.42
N PRO A 201 24.25 11.21 16.95
CA PRO A 201 24.96 12.14 17.81
C PRO A 201 25.47 11.40 19.05
N ARG A 202 26.75 11.61 19.39
CA ARG A 202 27.31 11.10 20.63
C ARG A 202 26.81 11.95 21.78
N ILE A 203 26.12 11.34 22.73
CA ILE A 203 25.66 12.01 23.95
C ILE A 203 26.64 11.69 25.06
N ASP A 204 27.11 12.73 25.74
CA ASP A 204 27.94 12.61 26.91
C ASP A 204 27.07 12.23 28.12
N MET A 205 27.46 11.16 28.82
CA MET A 205 26.76 10.63 30.00
C MET A 205 27.56 10.87 31.29
N SER A 206 28.53 11.79 31.27
CA SER A 206 29.38 12.09 32.42
C SER A 206 28.61 12.74 33.56
N CYS A 207 27.62 13.57 33.25
CA CYS A 207 26.72 14.19 34.23
C CYS A 207 25.31 14.41 33.65
N LYS A 208 24.38 14.81 34.53
CA LYS A 208 22.99 15.07 34.18
C LYS A 208 22.87 16.19 33.15
N GLU A 209 23.59 17.29 33.37
CA GLU A 209 23.50 18.51 32.56
C GLU A 209 23.91 18.24 31.11
N ASP A 210 25.02 17.52 30.91
CA ASP A 210 25.55 17.21 29.59
C ASP A 210 24.67 16.20 28.83
N MET A 211 24.12 15.20 29.55
CA MET A 211 23.16 14.25 28.97
C MET A 211 21.91 14.98 28.46
N PHE A 212 21.29 15.82 29.30
CA PHE A 212 20.08 16.55 28.91
C PHE A 212 20.37 17.59 27.83
N LYS A 213 21.53 18.24 27.83
CA LYS A 213 21.96 19.14 26.75
C LYS A 213 22.07 18.40 25.41
N GLY A 214 22.56 17.17 25.41
CA GLY A 214 22.60 16.31 24.21
C GLY A 214 21.22 15.84 23.74
N LEU A 215 20.27 15.65 24.67
CA LEU A 215 18.91 15.18 24.37
C LEU A 215 17.89 16.29 24.10
N ASP A 216 18.15 17.52 24.52
CA ASP A 216 17.19 18.64 24.45
C ASP A 216 16.64 18.85 23.03
N GLN A 217 17.51 18.85 22.03
CA GLN A 217 17.08 18.98 20.63
C GLN A 217 16.23 17.79 20.17
N CYS A 218 16.53 16.57 20.64
CA CYS A 218 15.75 15.38 20.30
C CYS A 218 14.31 15.51 20.85
N PHE A 219 14.17 15.92 22.11
CA PHE A 219 12.86 16.08 22.73
C PHE A 219 12.07 17.26 22.14
N LYS A 220 12.73 18.36 21.79
CA LYS A 220 12.09 19.47 21.07
C LYS A 220 11.52 19.03 19.72
N ILE A 221 12.30 18.27 18.94
CA ILE A 221 11.85 17.69 17.67
C ILE A 221 10.63 16.79 17.90
N LEU A 222 10.72 15.83 18.83
CA LEU A 222 9.63 14.88 19.10
C LEU A 222 8.33 15.60 19.49
N LYS A 223 8.40 16.58 20.40
CA LYS A 223 7.23 17.39 20.80
C LYS A 223 6.67 18.19 19.64
N GLN A 224 7.52 18.86 18.87
CA GLN A 224 7.08 19.69 17.74
C GLN A 224 6.38 18.84 16.66
N PHE A 225 6.87 17.62 16.39
CA PHE A 225 6.22 16.73 15.44
C PHE A 225 4.87 16.22 15.93
N ALA A 226 4.75 15.89 17.21
CA ALA A 226 3.47 15.52 17.82
C ALA A 226 2.45 16.66 17.75
N HIS A 227 2.85 17.87 18.16
CA HIS A 227 2.01 19.07 18.07
C HIS A 227 1.54 19.36 16.63
N ASN A 228 2.48 19.37 15.68
CA ASN A 228 2.17 19.60 14.27
C ASN A 228 1.25 18.51 13.68
N TYR A 229 1.38 17.26 14.15
CA TYR A 229 0.48 16.18 13.76
C TYR A 229 -0.95 16.44 14.25
N THR A 230 -1.13 16.81 15.52
CA THR A 230 -2.44 17.11 16.09
C THR A 230 -3.11 18.29 15.37
N LEU A 231 -2.35 19.34 15.05
CA LEU A 231 -2.86 20.48 14.27
C LEU A 231 -3.36 20.04 12.89
N ARG A 232 -2.54 19.29 12.15
CA ARG A 232 -2.93 18.77 10.82
C ARG A 232 -4.15 17.85 10.89
N LEU A 233 -4.22 16.99 11.90
CA LEU A 233 -5.37 16.11 12.10
C LEU A 233 -6.66 16.92 12.34
N SER A 234 -6.57 18.01 13.11
CA SER A 234 -7.69 18.92 13.34
C SER A 234 -8.12 19.61 12.04
N GLU A 235 -7.16 20.12 11.26
CA GLU A 235 -7.43 20.73 9.94
C GLU A 235 -8.10 19.74 8.97
N GLN A 236 -7.62 18.49 8.91
CA GLN A 236 -8.23 17.45 8.08
C GLN A 236 -9.66 17.16 8.50
N LYS A 237 -9.90 17.00 9.81
CA LYS A 237 -11.25 16.77 10.35
C LYS A 237 -12.19 17.93 10.00
N ALA A 238 -11.74 19.17 10.11
CA ALA A 238 -12.54 20.34 9.77
C ALA A 238 -12.93 20.36 8.28
N LEU A 239 -11.98 20.05 7.39
CA LEU A 239 -12.24 19.96 5.95
C LEU A 239 -13.20 18.82 5.62
N ASP A 240 -13.06 17.66 6.26
CA ASP A 240 -13.96 16.52 6.05
C ASP A 240 -15.38 16.80 6.56
N CYS A 241 -15.54 17.39 7.75
CA CYS A 241 -16.85 17.83 8.25
C CYS A 241 -17.50 18.83 7.29
N SER A 242 -16.77 19.86 6.86
CA SER A 242 -17.28 20.85 5.90
C SER A 242 -17.73 20.20 4.59
N TYR A 243 -16.99 19.21 4.08
CA TYR A 243 -17.38 18.51 2.87
C TYR A 243 -18.62 17.63 3.05
N GLN A 244 -18.72 16.93 4.18
CA GLN A 244 -19.91 16.15 4.53
C GLN A 244 -21.17 17.01 4.60
N GLU A 245 -21.06 18.27 5.03
CA GLU A 245 -22.17 19.22 5.05
C GLU A 245 -22.51 19.78 3.67
N LEU A 246 -21.51 19.98 2.80
CA LEU A 246 -21.70 20.58 1.47
C LEU A 246 -22.27 19.59 0.45
N ILE A 247 -21.84 18.33 0.45
CA ILE A 247 -22.22 17.34 -0.58
C ILE A 247 -23.74 17.12 -0.71
N PRO A 248 -24.51 16.99 0.38
CA PRO A 248 -25.97 16.86 0.29
C PRO A 248 -26.66 18.06 -0.38
N GLN A 249 -26.02 19.23 -0.36
CA GLN A 249 -26.55 20.48 -0.92
C GLN A 249 -26.11 20.74 -2.36
N LEU A 250 -25.24 19.89 -2.92
CA LEU A 250 -24.66 20.07 -4.25
C LEU A 250 -25.71 19.99 -5.36
N TYR A 251 -26.70 19.11 -5.20
CA TYR A 251 -27.78 18.94 -6.17
C TYR A 251 -29.10 19.45 -5.61
N ARG A 252 -29.81 20.22 -6.43
CA ARG A 252 -31.19 20.66 -6.15
C ARG A 252 -32.15 20.08 -7.18
N SER A 253 -33.34 19.70 -6.74
CA SER A 253 -34.42 19.29 -7.64
C SER A 253 -35.04 20.52 -8.30
N VAL A 254 -35.01 20.56 -9.63
CA VAL A 254 -35.61 21.64 -10.43
C VAL A 254 -36.61 21.03 -11.41
N LEU A 255 -37.83 21.53 -11.41
CA LEU A 255 -38.85 21.12 -12.37
C LEU A 255 -38.48 21.61 -13.77
N ASN A 256 -38.25 20.69 -14.70
CA ASN A 256 -37.95 20.98 -16.09
C ASN A 256 -39.12 20.54 -16.98
N LYS A 257 -39.50 21.40 -17.95
CA LYS A 257 -40.59 21.15 -18.90
C LYS A 257 -40.05 21.07 -20.31
N VAL A 258 -40.01 19.87 -20.87
CA VAL A 258 -39.54 19.62 -22.24
C VAL A 258 -40.75 19.54 -23.17
N LYS A 259 -40.81 20.43 -24.18
CA LYS A 259 -41.87 20.43 -25.19
C LYS A 259 -41.37 19.73 -26.45
N LYS A 260 -42.01 18.62 -26.83
CA LYS A 260 -41.70 17.89 -28.07
C LYS A 260 -42.88 17.99 -29.03
N LYS A 261 -42.60 18.52 -30.23
CA LYS A 261 -43.57 18.59 -31.32
C LYS A 261 -43.52 17.28 -32.11
N VAL A 262 -44.64 16.58 -32.22
CA VAL A 262 -44.78 15.36 -33.02
C VAL A 262 -45.53 15.73 -34.31
N PRO A 263 -44.84 15.74 -35.47
CA PRO A 263 -45.47 16.09 -36.73
C PRO A 263 -46.45 15.00 -37.16
N CYS A 264 -47.61 15.44 -37.64
CA CYS A 264 -48.63 14.60 -38.22
C CYS A 264 -48.23 14.20 -39.65
N LYS A 265 -47.89 12.92 -39.88
CA LYS A 265 -47.47 12.42 -41.21
C LYS A 265 -48.65 12.13 -42.15
N GLY A 266 -49.70 12.95 -42.12
CA GLY A 266 -51.01 12.70 -42.73
C GLY A 266 -50.94 11.91 -44.05
N ARG A 267 -51.44 10.67 -44.04
CA ARG A 267 -51.39 9.76 -45.20
C ARG A 267 -52.72 9.59 -45.93
N ASN A 268 -53.83 10.06 -45.38
CA ASN A 268 -55.17 9.84 -45.95
C ASN A 268 -55.91 11.17 -46.18
N GLN A 269 -56.42 11.37 -47.39
CA GLN A 269 -57.19 12.56 -47.80
C GLN A 269 -58.50 12.78 -47.01
N ALA A 270 -58.94 11.78 -46.23
CA ALA A 270 -60.19 11.81 -45.47
C ALA A 270 -60.06 12.42 -44.05
N VAL A 271 -58.85 12.68 -43.54
CA VAL A 271 -58.65 13.24 -42.18
C VAL A 271 -57.87 14.54 -42.27
N HIS A 272 -58.54 15.67 -42.04
CA HIS A 272 -57.91 16.98 -41.97
C HIS A 272 -57.07 17.09 -40.70
N CYS A 273 -55.75 17.16 -40.85
CA CYS A 273 -54.85 17.28 -39.71
C CYS A 273 -54.71 18.74 -39.26
N SER A 274 -54.99 19.01 -37.99
CA SER A 274 -54.92 20.37 -37.39
C SER A 274 -53.50 20.84 -37.02
N GLY A 275 -52.45 20.09 -37.38
CA GLY A 275 -51.05 20.43 -37.14
C GLY A 275 -50.30 19.44 -36.24
N ALA A 276 -49.07 19.78 -35.86
CA ALA A 276 -48.23 18.93 -35.00
C ALA A 276 -48.76 18.90 -33.55
N ALA A 277 -48.85 17.70 -32.96
CA ALA A 277 -49.20 17.55 -31.55
C ALA A 277 -48.02 18.02 -30.67
N VAL A 278 -48.31 18.75 -29.58
CA VAL A 278 -47.28 19.19 -28.63
C VAL A 278 -47.38 18.35 -27.37
N ILE A 279 -46.37 17.52 -27.13
CA ILE A 279 -46.24 16.73 -25.90
C ILE A 279 -45.37 17.54 -24.93
N ILE A 280 -45.89 17.79 -23.72
CA ILE A 280 -45.15 18.46 -22.64
C ILE A 280 -44.77 17.38 -21.64
N LEU A 281 -43.48 17.16 -21.47
CA LEU A 281 -42.90 16.26 -20.47
C LEU A 281 -42.43 17.12 -19.29
N GLU A 282 -43.00 16.90 -18.12
CA GLU A 282 -42.56 17.54 -16.88
C GLU A 282 -41.77 16.51 -16.06
N MET A 283 -40.52 16.84 -15.70
CA MET A 283 -39.64 15.97 -14.93
C MET A 283 -38.87 16.77 -13.89
N GLN A 284 -38.58 16.16 -12.74
CA GLN A 284 -37.63 16.71 -11.78
C GLN A 284 -36.21 16.37 -12.22
N GLU A 285 -35.43 17.39 -12.53
CA GLU A 285 -34.02 17.28 -12.91
C GLU A 285 -33.15 17.65 -11.71
N ALA A 286 -32.14 16.83 -11.42
CA ALA A 286 -31.10 17.20 -10.46
C ALA A 286 -30.15 18.20 -11.12
N ARG A 287 -30.16 19.46 -10.64
CA ARG A 287 -29.22 20.50 -11.11
C ARG A 287 -28.19 20.81 -10.05
N ILE A 288 -26.95 20.99 -10.51
CA ILE A 288 -25.85 21.42 -9.66
C ILE A 288 -26.11 22.85 -9.15
N ASN A 289 -25.85 23.06 -7.87
CA ASN A 289 -25.80 24.36 -7.25
C ASN A 289 -24.37 24.92 -7.36
N GLU A 290 -24.14 25.80 -8.33
CA GLU A 290 -22.81 26.35 -8.66
C GLU A 290 -22.08 26.95 -7.45
N ARG A 291 -22.83 27.56 -6.51
CA ARG A 291 -22.24 28.12 -5.28
C ARG A 291 -21.67 27.01 -4.38
N ILE A 292 -22.41 25.93 -4.21
CA ILE A 292 -21.98 24.79 -3.39
C ILE A 292 -20.87 24.03 -4.11
N ASP A 293 -20.96 23.87 -5.43
CA ASP A 293 -19.91 23.26 -6.26
C ASP A 293 -18.57 24.00 -6.08
N HIS A 294 -18.57 25.33 -6.14
CA HIS A 294 -17.37 26.13 -5.89
C HIS A 294 -16.83 25.95 -4.46
N GLN A 295 -17.71 25.86 -3.45
CA GLN A 295 -17.29 25.61 -2.05
C GLN A 295 -16.70 24.21 -1.88
N VAL A 296 -17.29 23.20 -2.53
CA VAL A 296 -16.78 21.83 -2.57
C VAL A 296 -15.40 21.80 -3.23
N GLN A 297 -15.23 22.45 -4.38
CA GLN A 297 -13.94 22.55 -5.06
C GLN A 297 -12.89 23.25 -4.18
N THR A 298 -13.25 24.35 -3.52
CA THR A 298 -12.35 25.06 -2.60
C THR A 298 -11.91 24.17 -1.43
N ASN A 299 -12.85 23.42 -0.85
CA ASN A 299 -12.57 22.47 0.22
C ASN A 299 -11.63 21.34 -0.25
N ARG A 300 -11.89 20.74 -1.42
CA ARG A 300 -11.05 19.68 -1.98
C ARG A 300 -9.66 20.18 -2.36
N ASN A 301 -9.55 21.39 -2.94
CA ASN A 301 -8.28 22.04 -3.26
C ASN A 301 -7.45 22.33 -2.00
N ALA A 302 -8.08 22.61 -0.86
CA ALA A 302 -7.39 22.76 0.43
C ALA A 302 -6.99 21.41 1.05
N TYR A 303 -7.79 20.36 0.83
CA TYR A 303 -7.57 19.02 1.36
C TYR A 303 -6.40 18.28 0.68
N GLU A 304 -6.31 18.34 -0.65
CA GLU A 304 -5.27 17.65 -1.42
C GLU A 304 -3.82 17.93 -0.96
N PRO A 305 -3.37 19.19 -0.77
CA PRO A 305 -2.01 19.45 -0.31
C PRO A 305 -1.78 19.00 1.13
N LEU A 306 -2.82 19.01 1.97
CA LEU A 306 -2.74 18.52 3.35
C LEU A 306 -2.58 17.00 3.38
N LEU A 307 -3.34 16.27 2.55
CA LEU A 307 -3.18 14.83 2.36
C LEU A 307 -1.78 14.49 1.82
N ALA A 308 -1.32 15.21 0.79
CA ALA A 308 -0.01 14.99 0.19
C ALA A 308 1.12 15.15 1.22
N LYS A 309 1.04 16.14 2.11
CA LYS A 309 2.00 16.33 3.22
C LYS A 309 1.95 15.18 4.23
N THR A 310 0.77 14.67 4.58
CA THR A 310 0.61 13.58 5.55
C THR A 310 1.14 12.24 5.01
N LEU A 311 1.09 12.02 3.70
CA LEU A 311 1.60 10.81 3.05
C LEU A 311 3.13 10.81 2.83
N GLN A 312 3.83 11.90 3.17
CA GLN A 312 5.29 11.95 3.03
C GLN A 312 5.98 11.03 4.04
N SER A 313 7.14 10.49 3.65
CA SER A 313 7.99 9.73 4.55
C SER A 313 8.39 10.57 5.77
N PRO A 314 8.48 9.97 6.97
CA PRO A 314 9.00 10.65 8.15
C PRO A 314 10.38 11.26 7.87
N PRO A 315 10.64 12.51 8.31
CA PRO A 315 11.91 13.16 8.04
C PRO A 315 13.04 12.55 8.89
N LEU A 316 14.26 12.57 8.35
CA LEU A 316 15.41 11.89 8.93
C LEU A 316 15.76 12.40 10.34
N ASN A 317 15.53 13.68 10.63
CA ASN A 317 15.77 14.27 11.95
C ASN A 317 14.86 13.67 13.04
N LEU A 318 13.60 13.39 12.73
CA LEU A 318 12.66 12.72 13.64
C LEU A 318 13.12 11.28 13.94
N LEU A 319 13.56 10.56 12.90
CA LEU A 319 14.10 9.20 13.05
C LEU A 319 15.37 9.21 13.90
N THR A 320 16.29 10.13 13.60
CA THR A 320 17.55 10.29 14.34
C THR A 320 17.28 10.63 15.80
N ALA A 321 16.36 11.56 16.09
CA ALA A 321 15.97 11.90 17.46
C ALA A 321 15.39 10.70 18.22
N SER A 322 14.47 9.95 17.60
CA SER A 322 13.88 8.74 18.20
C SER A 322 14.93 7.68 18.52
N VAL A 323 15.81 7.36 17.55
CA VAL A 323 16.87 6.36 17.74
C VAL A 323 17.89 6.83 18.79
N THR A 324 18.22 8.12 18.83
CA THR A 324 19.15 8.70 19.80
C THR A 324 18.63 8.56 21.24
N VAL A 325 17.34 8.85 21.47
CA VAL A 325 16.70 8.66 22.79
C VAL A 325 16.72 7.18 23.18
N GLN A 326 16.33 6.28 22.28
CA GLN A 326 16.35 4.83 22.56
C GLN A 326 17.76 4.30 22.82
N HIS A 327 18.75 4.77 22.07
CA HIS A 327 20.15 4.40 22.26
C HIS A 327 20.65 4.87 23.62
N THR A 328 20.30 6.09 24.03
CA THR A 328 20.62 6.64 25.36
C THR A 328 20.06 5.76 26.47
N VAL A 329 18.80 5.36 26.38
CA VAL A 329 18.20 4.42 27.34
C VAL A 329 18.96 3.10 27.39
N LYS A 330 19.34 2.53 26.25
CA LYS A 330 20.14 1.29 26.19
C LYS A 330 21.51 1.46 26.83
N VAL A 331 22.18 2.59 26.59
CA VAL A 331 23.49 2.88 27.20
C VAL A 331 23.35 2.98 28.72
N LEU A 332 22.35 3.69 29.23
CA LEU A 332 22.10 3.79 30.68
C LEU A 332 21.84 2.42 31.32
N GLN A 333 21.04 1.56 30.66
CA GLN A 333 20.82 0.19 31.12
C GLN A 333 22.10 -0.64 31.18
N SER A 334 23.02 -0.44 30.23
CA SER A 334 24.32 -1.12 30.25
C SER A 334 25.27 -0.54 31.30
N GLN A 335 25.27 0.77 31.49
CA GLN A 335 26.11 1.46 32.46
C GLN A 335 25.69 1.13 33.89
N LEU A 336 24.39 1.02 34.18
CA LEU A 336 23.88 0.64 35.49
C LEU A 336 24.45 -0.72 35.96
N LYS A 337 24.63 -1.67 35.04
CA LYS A 337 25.23 -2.99 35.34
C LYS A 337 26.72 -2.91 35.70
N CYS A 338 27.45 -1.95 35.11
CA CYS A 338 28.89 -1.81 35.28
C CYS A 338 29.26 -0.79 36.37
N ASN A 339 28.42 0.22 36.59
CA ASN A 339 28.64 1.33 37.51
C ASN A 339 27.29 1.79 38.11
N PRO A 340 26.95 1.34 39.33
CA PRO A 340 25.71 1.72 40.00
C PRO A 340 25.54 3.23 40.26
N SER A 341 26.64 4.01 40.24
CA SER A 341 26.57 5.47 40.44
C SER A 341 25.86 6.22 39.31
N THR A 342 25.66 5.59 38.15
CA THR A 342 24.91 6.20 37.03
C THR A 342 23.39 6.01 37.15
N ALA A 343 22.90 5.38 38.23
CA ALA A 343 21.47 5.09 38.41
C ALA A 343 20.61 6.37 38.40
N GLU A 344 21.11 7.45 39.02
CA GLU A 344 20.40 8.73 39.10
C GLU A 344 20.10 9.33 37.72
N LEU A 345 21.00 9.16 36.75
CA LEU A 345 20.80 9.64 35.38
C LEU A 345 19.58 8.98 34.71
N GLY A 346 19.40 7.67 34.92
CA GLY A 346 18.26 6.93 34.39
C GLY A 346 16.94 7.30 35.08
N VAL A 347 16.97 7.54 36.40
CA VAL A 347 15.80 8.02 37.16
C VAL A 347 15.37 9.41 36.69
N GLU A 348 16.31 10.33 36.53
CA GLU A 348 16.02 11.69 36.05
C GLU A 348 15.48 11.68 34.61
N LEU A 349 16.05 10.83 33.73
CA LEU A 349 15.53 10.66 32.38
C LEU A 349 14.11 10.07 32.37
N PHE A 350 13.82 9.12 33.26
CA PHE A 350 12.48 8.53 33.40
C PHE A 350 11.45 9.60 33.76
N TYR A 351 11.69 10.39 34.81
CA TYR A 351 10.76 11.45 35.22
C TYR A 351 10.66 12.58 34.20
N TYR A 352 11.75 12.87 33.49
CA TYR A 352 11.69 13.84 32.39
C TYR A 352 10.78 13.34 31.26
N ILE A 353 10.96 12.11 30.77
CA ILE A 353 10.09 11.54 29.73
C ILE A 353 8.63 11.48 30.22
N LEU A 354 8.41 11.13 31.48
CA LEU A 354 7.08 11.10 32.09
C LEU A 354 6.41 12.49 32.04
N SER A 355 7.17 13.55 32.34
CA SER A 355 6.68 14.94 32.25
C SER A 355 6.38 15.41 30.81
N LEU A 356 6.84 14.69 29.79
CA LEU A 356 6.53 14.99 28.40
C LEU A 356 5.20 14.40 27.93
N LEU A 357 4.61 13.48 28.70
CA LEU A 357 3.33 12.85 28.34
C LEU A 357 2.20 13.87 28.48
N ASN A 358 1.52 14.12 27.38
CA ASN A 358 0.35 14.98 27.30
C ASN A 358 -0.58 14.49 26.17
N GLU A 359 -1.70 15.15 25.96
CA GLU A 359 -2.66 14.76 24.92
C GLU A 359 -2.04 14.73 23.52
N GLU A 360 -1.20 15.71 23.17
CA GLU A 360 -0.59 15.83 21.85
C GLU A 360 0.44 14.74 21.57
N THR A 361 1.35 14.49 22.50
CA THR A 361 2.39 13.45 22.40
C THR A 361 1.80 12.05 22.40
N ASN A 362 0.64 11.86 23.05
CA ASN A 362 -0.12 10.61 23.01
C ASN A 362 -0.99 10.46 21.77
N ALA A 363 -1.50 11.55 21.20
CA ALA A 363 -2.28 11.53 19.96
C ALA A 363 -1.41 11.12 18.75
N TYR A 364 -0.12 11.47 18.76
CA TYR A 364 0.82 11.02 17.74
C TYR A 364 1.44 9.67 18.11
N LEU A 365 1.05 8.62 17.37
CA LEU A 365 1.42 7.23 17.66
C LEU A 365 2.94 6.99 17.82
N PRO A 366 3.83 7.53 16.95
CA PRO A 366 5.27 7.29 17.08
C PRO A 366 5.88 7.85 18.37
N THR A 367 5.45 9.03 18.84
CA THR A 367 5.92 9.58 20.12
C THR A 367 5.37 8.81 21.30
N ARG A 368 4.08 8.42 21.24
CA ARG A 368 3.48 7.55 22.26
C ARG A 368 4.26 6.25 22.41
N THR A 369 4.43 5.51 21.32
CA THR A 369 5.15 4.23 21.34
C THR A 369 6.59 4.39 21.79
N LEU A 370 7.30 5.43 21.33
CA LEU A 370 8.66 5.72 21.77
C LEU A 370 8.74 5.95 23.29
N PHE A 371 7.91 6.85 23.83
CA PHE A 371 7.94 7.19 25.24
C PHE A 371 7.50 6.01 26.11
N THR A 372 6.47 5.26 25.71
CA THR A 372 6.08 4.03 26.42
C THR A 372 7.23 3.02 26.48
N ILE A 373 7.92 2.75 25.37
CA ILE A 373 9.06 1.81 25.35
C ILE A 373 10.21 2.32 26.23
N CYS A 374 10.51 3.62 26.19
CA CYS A 374 11.57 4.21 27.01
C CYS A 374 11.22 4.15 28.50
N LEU A 375 9.98 4.48 28.87
CA LEU A 375 9.48 4.41 30.24
C LEU A 375 9.45 2.98 30.75
N GLU A 376 9.02 2.01 29.95
CA GLU A 376 9.05 0.60 30.32
C GLU A 376 10.48 0.13 30.60
N LYS A 377 11.42 0.43 29.70
CA LYS A 377 12.83 0.03 29.83
C LYS A 377 13.51 0.69 31.02
N LEU A 378 13.32 1.99 31.21
CA LEU A 378 13.87 2.72 32.35
C LEU A 378 13.19 2.29 33.66
N GLY A 379 11.87 2.08 33.64
CA GLY A 379 11.09 1.61 34.77
C GLY A 379 11.56 0.25 35.27
N GLN A 380 11.74 -0.72 34.36
CA GLN A 380 12.25 -2.06 34.70
C GLN A 380 13.68 -2.04 35.25
N SER A 381 14.53 -1.11 34.80
CA SER A 381 15.95 -1.10 35.15
C SER A 381 16.34 -0.18 36.30
N HIS A 382 15.71 0.99 36.43
CA HIS A 382 16.12 2.07 37.34
C HIS A 382 15.07 2.40 38.42
N ILE A 383 13.81 1.95 38.27
CA ILE A 383 12.71 2.27 39.20
C ILE A 383 12.23 1.03 39.97
N CYS A 384 12.04 -0.08 39.26
CA CYS A 384 11.57 -1.34 39.85
C CYS A 384 12.58 -1.88 40.86
N GLY A 385 12.13 -2.18 42.08
CA GLY A 385 12.97 -2.71 43.16
C GLY A 385 13.74 -1.66 43.96
N VAL A 386 13.58 -0.36 43.68
CA VAL A 386 14.17 0.74 44.47
C VAL A 386 13.15 1.23 45.51
N GLU A 387 13.47 1.07 46.79
CA GLU A 387 12.52 1.26 47.92
C GLU A 387 11.83 2.63 47.96
N TYR A 388 12.53 3.70 47.57
CA TYR A 388 12.02 5.08 47.65
C TYR A 388 11.42 5.62 46.34
N GLU A 389 11.70 4.98 45.19
CA GLU A 389 11.21 5.45 43.89
C GLU A 389 9.77 5.01 43.62
N MET A 390 9.35 3.86 44.15
CA MET A 390 7.96 3.39 44.01
C MET A 390 6.95 4.33 44.73
N PRO A 391 7.18 4.77 45.98
CA PRO A 391 6.36 5.82 46.61
C PRO A 391 6.39 7.16 45.86
N ARG A 392 7.56 7.58 45.34
CA ARG A 392 7.71 8.82 44.58
C ARG A 392 6.91 8.78 43.28
N LEU A 393 6.99 7.67 42.54
CA LEU A 393 6.20 7.46 41.32
C LEU A 393 4.69 7.50 41.62
N LEU A 394 4.25 6.80 42.67
CA LEU A 394 2.85 6.84 43.09
C LEU A 394 2.40 8.25 43.43
N GLN A 395 3.21 9.02 44.16
CA GLN A 395 2.90 10.41 44.48
C GLN A 395 2.80 11.30 43.23
N THR A 396 3.66 11.08 42.24
CA THR A 396 3.62 11.79 40.96
C THR A 396 2.34 11.47 40.18
N ILE A 397 1.96 10.20 40.10
CA ILE A 397 0.71 9.77 39.44
C ILE A 397 -0.53 10.32 40.17
N LEU A 398 -0.51 10.35 41.51
CA LEU A 398 -1.62 10.90 42.30
C LEU A 398 -1.78 12.41 42.12
N LYS A 399 -0.68 13.14 41.86
CA LYS A 399 -0.72 14.57 41.53
C LYS A 399 -1.24 14.83 40.12
N GLU A 400 -0.89 13.97 39.17
CA GLU A 400 -1.31 14.08 37.78
C GLU A 400 -2.10 12.83 37.35
N GLN A 401 -3.40 12.80 37.68
CA GLN A 401 -4.26 11.63 37.46
C GLN A 401 -4.28 11.14 36.00
N ASN A 402 -4.02 12.04 35.04
CA ASN A 402 -3.94 11.72 33.61
C ASN A 402 -2.74 10.81 33.28
N LEU A 403 -1.66 10.83 34.06
CA LEU A 403 -0.50 9.95 33.88
C LEU A 403 -0.86 8.47 34.06
N GLY A 404 -1.82 8.18 34.94
CA GLY A 404 -2.29 6.81 35.18
C GLY A 404 -2.87 6.16 33.92
N VAL A 405 -3.53 6.94 33.06
CA VAL A 405 -4.08 6.47 31.77
C VAL A 405 -2.98 6.18 30.75
N TYR A 406 -1.83 6.85 30.86
CA TYR A 406 -0.71 6.69 29.93
C TYR A 406 0.29 5.60 30.36
N LEU A 407 0.20 5.14 31.61
CA LEU A 407 1.06 4.13 32.21
C LEU A 407 0.38 2.75 32.40
N ALA A 408 -0.94 2.68 32.19
CA ALA A 408 -1.74 1.45 32.16
C ALA A 408 -1.78 0.86 30.75
#